data_AF-A0A966NXF7-F1
#
_entry.id   AF-A0A966NXF7-F1
#
_cell.length_a   1.000
_cell.length_b   1.000
_cell.length_c   1.000
_cell.angle_alpha   90.00
_cell.angle_beta   90.00
_cell.angle_gamma   90.00
#
_symmetry.space_group_name_H-M   'P 1'
#
loop_
_entity.id
_entity.type
_entity.pdbx_description
1 polymer ?
#
loop_
_entity_poly.entity_id
_entity_poly.type
_entity_poly.pdbx_seq_one_letter_code
_entity_poly.pdbx_strand_id
1 'polypeptide(L)' 'MNGVAMPSRYSSPGSINDAELLARNLGIDIQTVSIEPAFSAYLAALKPSFADRQADLTEENLQSRVRGTTLMALSNKFGW' A
#
# COMPACT_ATOMS: atom_id res chain seq x y z
N MET A 1 6.83 18.73 -3.10
CA MET A 1 5.73 17.84 -3.53
C MET A 1 6.24 16.43 -3.30
N ASN A 2 5.50 15.59 -2.57
CA ASN A 2 5.97 14.26 -2.16
C ASN A 2 5.09 13.18 -2.79
N GLY A 3 5.70 12.16 -3.37
CA GLY A 3 5.03 10.94 -3.82
C GLY A 3 5.28 9.79 -2.85
N VAL A 4 4.33 8.86 -2.74
CA VAL A 4 4.50 7.64 -1.92
C VAL A 4 4.09 6.41 -2.73
N ALA A 5 5.07 5.54 -3.02
CA ALA A 5 4.83 4.22 -3.59
C ALA A 5 4.56 3.21 -2.47
N MET A 6 3.47 2.46 -2.58
CA MET A 6 3.02 1.53 -1.53
C MET A 6 2.82 0.11 -2.06
N PRO A 7 3.93 -0.61 -2.35
CA PRO A 7 3.87 -1.94 -2.93
C PRO A 7 3.38 -2.99 -1.93
N SER A 8 2.79 -4.05 -2.46
CA SER A 8 2.44 -5.30 -1.76
C SER A 8 2.87 -6.50 -2.61
N ARG A 9 2.65 -7.72 -2.12
CA ARG A 9 2.83 -8.96 -2.91
C ARG A 9 2.07 -9.00 -4.24
N TYR A 10 1.03 -8.18 -4.40
CA TYR A 10 0.25 -8.07 -5.65
C TYR A 10 0.73 -6.95 -6.58
N SER A 11 1.73 -6.17 -6.17
CA SER A 11 2.27 -5.10 -6.99
C SER A 11 3.23 -5.67 -8.03
N SER A 12 2.96 -5.37 -9.31
CA SER A 12 3.84 -5.78 -10.39
C SER A 12 5.13 -4.93 -10.41
N PRO A 13 6.28 -5.48 -10.84
CA PRO A 13 7.50 -4.70 -11.06
C PRO A 13 7.29 -3.53 -12.03
N GLY A 14 6.42 -3.72 -13.03
CA GLY A 14 6.06 -2.66 -13.99
C GLY A 14 5.39 -1.47 -13.30
N SER A 15 4.43 -1.72 -12.41
CA SER A 15 3.73 -0.66 -11.67
C SER A 15 4.66 0.16 -10.77
N ILE A 16 5.70 -0.47 -10.21
CA ILE A 16 6.70 0.22 -9.39
C ILE A 16 7.59 1.09 -10.28
N ASN A 17 8.10 0.52 -11.38
CA ASN A 17 8.93 1.25 -12.34
C ASN A 17 8.21 2.46 -12.96
N ASP A 18 6.93 2.31 -13.29
CA ASP A 18 6.11 3.39 -13.85
C ASP A 18 5.92 4.53 -12.85
N ALA A 19 5.67 4.22 -11.58
CA ALA A 19 5.53 5.23 -10.52
C ALA A 19 6.84 6.00 -10.30
N GLU A 20 7.98 5.31 -10.32
CA GLU A 20 9.29 5.95 -10.22
C GLU A 20 9.60 6.80 -11.46
N LEU A 21 9.28 6.31 -12.67
CA LEU A 21 9.48 7.06 -13.91
C LEU A 21 8.64 8.33 -13.92
N LEU A 22 7.38 8.24 -13.50
CA LEU A 22 6.50 9.39 -13.37
C LEU A 22 7.04 10.42 -12.37
N ALA A 23 7.50 9.98 -11.20
CA ALA A 23 8.08 10.86 -10.19
C ALA A 23 9.34 11.58 -10.72
N ARG A 24 10.23 10.85 -11.40
CA ARG A 24 11.40 11.42 -12.07
C ARG A 24 11.01 12.46 -13.12
N ASN A 25 10.03 12.16 -13.97
CA ASN A 25 9.56 13.07 -15.02
C ASN A 25 8.91 14.35 -14.45
N LEU A 26 8.31 14.27 -13.27
CA LEU A 26 7.66 15.40 -12.60
C LEU A 26 8.60 16.16 -11.63
N GLY A 27 9.83 15.67 -11.41
CA GLY A 27 10.75 16.25 -10.42
C GLY A 27 10.24 16.14 -8.98
N ILE A 28 9.49 15.08 -8.67
CA ILE A 28 8.88 14.82 -7.35
C ILE A 28 9.72 13.77 -6.62
N ASP A 29 10.02 14.00 -5.35
CA ASP A 29 10.62 12.98 -4.49
C ASP A 29 9.59 11.88 -4.18
N ILE A 30 9.94 10.64 -4.50
CA ILE A 30 9.10 9.46 -4.21
C ILE A 30 9.70 8.64 -3.07
N GLN A 31 8.90 8.37 -2.05
CA GLN A 31 9.25 7.45 -0.98
C GLN A 31 8.54 6.11 -1.17
N THR A 32 9.24 5.01 -0.93
CA THR A 32 8.65 3.68 -1.00
C THR A 32 8.38 3.15 0.40
N VAL A 33 7.11 2.89 0.70
CA VAL A 33 6.65 2.32 1.97
C VAL A 33 5.84 1.05 1.67
N SER A 34 6.48 -0.11 1.80
CA SER A 34 5.78 -1.39 1.59
C SER A 34 4.63 -1.56 2.57
N ILE A 35 3.44 -1.88 2.06
CA ILE A 35 2.25 -2.19 2.88
C ILE A 35 2.16 -3.68 3.26
N GLU A 36 3.08 -4.50 2.73
CA GLU A 36 3.07 -5.95 2.89
C GLU A 36 3.05 -6.41 4.37
N PRO A 37 3.85 -5.82 5.29
CA PRO A 37 3.82 -6.23 6.70
C PRO A 37 2.47 -5.94 7.36
N ALA A 38 1.90 -4.75 7.11
CA ALA A 38 0.62 -4.34 7.67
C ALA A 38 -0.54 -5.18 7.09
N PHE A 39 -0.53 -5.40 5.78
CA PHE A 39 -1.50 -6.25 5.11
C PHE A 39 -1.46 -7.69 5.64
N SER A 40 -0.26 -8.27 5.79
CA SER A 40 -0.07 -9.60 6.38
C SER A 40 -0.59 -9.70 7.82
N ALA A 41 -0.38 -8.66 8.62
CA ALA A 41 -0.88 -8.61 10.00
C ALA A 41 -2.43 -8.61 10.04
N TYR A 42 -3.09 -7.85 9.15
CA TYR A 42 -4.55 -7.88 9.04
C TYR A 42 -5.07 -9.24 8.58
N LEU A 43 -4.46 -9.87 7.57
CA LEU A 43 -4.85 -11.20 7.12
C LEU A 43 -4.73 -12.24 8.25
N ALA A 44 -3.64 -12.20 9.02
CA ALA A 44 -3.45 -13.09 10.15
C ALA A 44 -4.52 -12.88 11.24
N ALA A 45 -4.84 -11.62 11.54
CA ALA A 45 -5.86 -11.27 12.54
C ALA A 45 -7.28 -11.67 12.12
N LEU A 46 -7.60 -11.57 10.83
CA LEU A 46 -8.93 -11.87 10.27
C LEU A 46 -9.12 -13.34 9.92
N LYS A 47 -8.03 -14.13 9.83
CA LYS A 47 -8.08 -15.55 9.47
C LYS A 47 -9.12 -16.36 10.26
N PRO A 48 -9.25 -16.24 11.60
CA PRO A 48 -10.27 -16.99 12.34
C PRO A 48 -11.70 -16.57 11.98
N SER A 49 -11.92 -15.29 11.66
CA SER A 49 -13.23 -14.75 11.27
C SER A 49 -13.63 -15.12 9.85
N PHE A 50 -12.65 -15.26 8.95
CA PHE A 50 -12.89 -15.61 7.54
C PHE A 50 -13.08 -17.11 7.33
N ALA A 51 -12.79 -17.94 8.34
CA ALA A 51 -13.04 -19.38 8.33
C ALA A 51 -12.48 -20.08 7.07
N ASP A 52 -11.25 -19.72 6.68
CA ASP A 52 -10.55 -20.23 5.49
C ASP A 52 -11.31 -20.07 4.16
N ARG A 53 -12.22 -19.10 4.08
CA ARG A 53 -12.83 -18.69 2.79
C ARG A 53 -11.75 -18.23 1.81
N GLN A 54 -12.02 -18.46 0.53
CA GLN A 54 -11.14 -17.97 -0.53
C GLN A 54 -11.11 -16.45 -0.54
N ALA A 55 -9.93 -15.91 -0.84
CA ALA A 55 -9.76 -14.47 -0.99
C ALA A 55 -10.64 -13.94 -2.11
N ASP A 56 -11.26 -12.80 -1.87
CA ASP A 56 -12.12 -12.10 -2.81
C ASP A 56 -11.86 -10.58 -2.78
N LEU A 57 -12.85 -9.79 -3.17
CA LEU A 57 -12.80 -8.33 -3.15
C LEU A 57 -12.48 -7.77 -1.75
N THR A 58 -12.69 -8.55 -0.68
CA THR A 58 -12.39 -8.17 0.70
C THR A 58 -10.89 -7.93 0.91
N GLU A 59 -10.03 -8.84 0.46
CA GLU A 59 -8.58 -8.74 0.57
C GLU A 59 -8.03 -7.61 -0.31
N GLU A 60 -8.60 -7.40 -1.49
CA GLU A 60 -8.25 -6.27 -2.35
C GLU A 60 -8.58 -4.93 -1.68
N ASN A 61 -9.79 -4.81 -1.13
CA ASN A 61 -10.22 -3.61 -0.43
C ASN A 61 -9.41 -3.36 0.86
N LEU A 62 -8.94 -4.42 1.51
CA LEU A 62 -8.07 -4.31 2.67
C LEU A 62 -6.72 -3.67 2.31
N GLN A 63 -6.11 -4.01 1.17
CA GLN A 63 -4.89 -3.34 0.71
C GLN A 63 -5.10 -1.83 0.54
N SER A 64 -6.21 -1.42 -0.07
CA SER A 64 -6.55 0.00 -0.26
C SER A 64 -6.72 0.74 1.07
N ARG A 65 -7.33 0.11 2.07
CA ARG A 65 -7.46 0.68 3.42
C ARG A 65 -6.11 0.85 4.10
N VAL A 66 -5.23 -0.16 4.03
CA VAL A 66 -3.87 -0.07 4.57
C VAL A 66 -3.10 1.09 3.93
N ARG A 67 -3.18 1.25 2.61
CA ARG A 67 -2.58 2.40 1.89
C ARG A 67 -3.12 3.73 2.42
N GLY A 68 -4.43 3.85 2.56
CA GLY A 68 -5.07 5.04 3.11
C GLY A 68 -4.58 5.38 4.52
N THR A 69 -4.53 4.40 5.41
CA THR A 69 -4.01 4.59 6.78
C THR A 69 -2.56 5.03 6.78
N THR A 70 -1.70 4.44 5.94
CA THR A 70 -0.29 4.84 5.80
C THR A 70 -0.17 6.30 5.36
N LEU A 71 -0.93 6.72 4.34
CA LEU A 71 -0.93 8.12 3.88
C LEU A 71 -1.44 9.09 4.97
N MET A 72 -2.50 8.72 5.68
CA MET A 72 -3.01 9.54 6.78
C MET A 72 -2.01 9.67 7.93
N ALA A 73 -1.25 8.61 8.24
CA ALA A 73 -0.19 8.68 9.23
C ALA A 73 0.92 9.65 8.82
N LEU A 74 1.32 9.61 7.55
CA LEU A 74 2.32 10.53 6.99
C LEU A 74 1.82 11.98 6.98
N SER A 75 0.58 12.22 6.55
CA SER A 75 -0.06 13.54 6.60
C SER A 75 -0.14 14.08 8.03
N ASN A 76 -0.59 13.27 8.98
CA ASN A 76 -0.66 13.66 10.40
C ASN A 76 0.72 13.98 11.00
N LYS A 77 1.78 13.27 10.57
CA LYS A 77 3.13 13.44 11.13
C LYS A 77 3.88 14.61 10.52
N PHE A 78 3.76 14.79 9.21
CA PHE A 78 4.59 15.71 8.44
C PHE A 78 3.83 16.87 7.82
N GLY A 79 2.50 16.89 7.92
CA GLY A 79 1.64 17.90 7.30
C GLY A 79 1.60 17.81 5.77
N TRP A 80 1.78 16.60 5.22
CA TRP A 80 1.65 16.34 3.78
C TRP A 80 0.21 16.42 3.30
#